data_AF-A0A2L2T5G4-F1
#
_entry.id   AF-A0A2L2T5G4-F1
#
_cell.length_a   1.000
_cell.length_b   1.000
_cell.length_c   1.000
_cell.angle_alpha   90.00
_cell.angle_beta   90.00
_cell.angle_gamma   90.00
#
_symmetry.space_group_name_H-M   'P 1'
#
loop_
_entity.id
_entity.type
_entity.pdbx_description
1 polymer ?
#
loop_
_entity_poly.entity_id
_entity_poly.type
_entity_poly.pdbx_seq_one_letter_code
_entity_poly.pdbx_strand_id
1 'polypeptide(L)'
;MSSNKQYTLQQKRKHGDVALKVICELEQYQDKELSPTSIRLHDKLFEMAHKALDSDDTDESLLESAFEFFQKKQKQAHNAENERKSLSKKIEVLEAELQTLKEQYGQVKQEEEKLKAEKEDFDFLLEYGQQENFIKKEDEKIIKKEYEEQNKKTKEEAIEKKKAEAKAKGVQYTGPGTWGEVKAGQQAKDDARWECIHKRMFTSTHEEVEAEKAKFFQWRAVAGDENNAPATPFLDRIQRMCEEAGVERTTVLLWVREYGTRNKKCHSQPPRLQQFWKTITKDGKEVKVRLEKDDPTKGFDWLSFEAAVKSYIPDIEARHANGKIDERRRDAYLEAIDAYWALYSVVDANGNPTLTEYARKKALKLWEDQDKILDPPENPKKRYKVGKWNDIE
;
A
#
# COMPACT_ATOMS: atom_id res chain seq x y z
N MET A 1 -80.03 -75.32 27.96
CA MET A 1 -79.01 -74.31 27.60
C MET A 1 -79.64 -73.32 26.64
N SER A 2 -79.70 -72.06 27.07
CA SER A 2 -80.27 -70.93 26.35
C SER A 2 -79.30 -70.48 25.25
N SER A 3 -79.79 -70.14 24.06
CA SER A 3 -79.06 -69.26 23.15
C SER A 3 -80.04 -68.44 22.32
N ASN A 4 -79.95 -67.14 22.54
CA ASN A 4 -80.75 -66.06 22.00
C ASN A 4 -80.68 -65.97 20.47
N LYS A 5 -81.83 -65.83 19.82
CA LYS A 5 -81.93 -65.19 18.50
C LYS A 5 -81.83 -63.68 18.69
N GLN A 6 -80.66 -63.10 18.47
CA GLN A 6 -80.50 -61.65 18.32
C GLN A 6 -80.97 -61.24 16.92
N TYR A 7 -82.06 -60.49 16.88
CA TYR A 7 -82.51 -59.73 15.71
C TYR A 7 -81.46 -58.68 15.36
N THR A 8 -80.89 -58.75 14.15
CA THR A 8 -80.20 -57.61 13.54
C THR A 8 -81.24 -56.75 12.82
N LEU A 9 -81.63 -55.64 13.46
CA LEU A 9 -82.37 -54.55 12.83
C LEU A 9 -81.51 -53.97 11.70
N GLN A 10 -81.90 -54.21 10.45
CA GLN A 10 -81.45 -53.39 9.33
C GLN A 10 -81.93 -51.95 9.56
N GLN A 11 -80.99 -51.03 9.77
CA GLN A 11 -81.27 -49.59 9.69
C GLN A 11 -81.77 -49.31 8.26
N LYS A 12 -83.06 -48.95 8.12
CA LYS A 12 -83.59 -48.33 6.91
C LYS A 12 -82.85 -47.01 6.71
N ARG A 13 -81.89 -46.95 5.77
CA ARG A 13 -81.33 -45.69 5.28
C ARG A 13 -82.47 -44.92 4.62
N LYS A 14 -82.63 -43.64 4.94
CA LYS A 14 -83.57 -42.78 4.20
C LYS A 14 -82.97 -42.56 2.81
N HIS A 15 -83.73 -42.93 1.79
CA HIS A 15 -83.33 -42.71 0.40
C HIS A 15 -83.08 -41.21 0.16
N GLY A 16 -82.00 -40.86 -0.54
CA GLY A 16 -81.69 -39.49 -0.94
C GLY A 16 -80.84 -38.65 0.03
N ASP A 17 -80.56 -39.13 1.25
CA ASP A 17 -79.74 -38.37 2.23
C ASP A 17 -78.29 -38.13 1.71
N VAL A 18 -77.72 -39.12 1.00
CA VAL A 18 -76.37 -39.03 0.41
C VAL A 18 -76.35 -38.01 -0.73
N ALA A 19 -77.36 -38.02 -1.58
CA ALA A 19 -77.47 -37.12 -2.72
C ALA A 19 -77.65 -35.65 -2.30
N LEU A 20 -78.48 -35.39 -1.29
CA LEU A 20 -78.62 -34.05 -0.70
C LEU A 20 -77.29 -33.53 -0.12
N LYS A 21 -76.54 -34.39 0.58
CA LYS A 21 -75.25 -34.03 1.13
C LYS A 21 -74.24 -33.69 0.03
N VAL A 22 -74.18 -34.48 -1.04
CA VAL A 22 -73.30 -34.23 -2.19
C VAL A 22 -73.64 -32.92 -2.89
N ILE A 23 -74.92 -32.60 -3.09
CA ILE A 23 -75.36 -31.32 -3.68
C ILE A 23 -74.90 -30.14 -2.81
N CYS A 24 -75.23 -30.14 -1.53
CA CYS A 24 -74.85 -29.08 -0.59
C CYS A 24 -73.32 -28.87 -0.52
N GLU A 25 -72.54 -29.94 -0.60
CA GLU A 25 -71.07 -29.83 -0.58
C GLU A 25 -70.48 -29.42 -1.94
N LEU A 26 -71.13 -29.74 -3.07
CA LEU A 26 -70.73 -29.28 -4.40
C LEU A 26 -71.00 -27.78 -4.60
N GLU A 27 -72.11 -27.26 -4.08
CA GLU A 27 -72.44 -25.82 -4.11
C GLU A 27 -71.31 -24.95 -3.51
N GLN A 28 -70.55 -25.47 -2.54
CA GLN A 28 -69.38 -24.79 -1.95
C GLN A 28 -68.19 -24.62 -2.91
N TYR A 29 -68.26 -25.20 -4.12
CA TYR A 29 -67.26 -25.07 -5.18
C TYR A 29 -67.75 -24.19 -6.35
N GLN A 30 -68.99 -23.68 -6.31
CA GLN A 30 -69.56 -22.85 -7.37
C GLN A 30 -68.83 -21.50 -7.53
N ASP A 31 -68.33 -20.95 -6.42
CA ASP A 31 -67.58 -19.68 -6.40
C ASP A 31 -66.05 -19.85 -6.41
N LYS A 32 -65.54 -21.08 -6.57
CA LYS A 32 -64.09 -21.37 -6.59
C LYS A 32 -63.57 -21.49 -8.01
N GLU A 33 -62.35 -21.02 -8.25
CA GLU A 33 -61.66 -21.25 -9.52
C GLU A 33 -61.35 -22.74 -9.70
N LEU A 34 -62.21 -23.41 -10.48
CA LEU A 34 -62.06 -24.82 -10.84
C LEU A 34 -61.40 -24.94 -12.22
N SER A 35 -60.55 -25.96 -12.40
CA SER A 35 -60.02 -26.28 -13.72
C SER A 35 -61.16 -26.65 -14.71
N PRO A 36 -61.00 -26.46 -16.03
CA PRO A 36 -62.03 -26.84 -17.01
C PRO A 36 -62.47 -28.30 -16.92
N THR A 37 -61.55 -29.20 -16.56
CA THR A 37 -61.81 -30.63 -16.34
C THR A 37 -62.58 -30.87 -15.04
N SER A 38 -62.28 -30.09 -14.01
CA SER A 38 -62.95 -30.13 -12.71
C SER A 38 -64.38 -29.61 -12.76
N ILE A 39 -64.64 -28.55 -13.53
CA ILE A 39 -66.00 -28.01 -13.76
C ILE A 39 -66.88 -29.08 -14.41
N ARG A 40 -66.39 -29.73 -15.46
CA ARG A 40 -67.11 -30.83 -16.12
C ARG A 40 -67.42 -32.00 -15.19
N LEU A 41 -66.55 -32.28 -14.23
CA LEU A 41 -66.76 -33.36 -13.27
C LEU A 41 -67.74 -32.93 -12.16
N HIS A 42 -67.65 -31.69 -11.72
CA HIS A 42 -68.57 -31.05 -10.79
C HIS A 42 -70.00 -31.08 -11.34
N ASP A 43 -70.21 -30.60 -12.56
CA ASP A 43 -71.54 -30.52 -13.18
C ASP A 43 -72.16 -31.92 -13.36
N LYS A 44 -71.34 -32.91 -13.76
CA LYS A 44 -71.78 -34.31 -13.86
C LYS A 44 -72.14 -34.92 -12.50
N LEU A 45 -71.38 -34.62 -11.45
CA LEU A 45 -71.69 -35.08 -10.09
C LEU A 45 -72.98 -34.42 -9.57
N PHE A 46 -73.19 -33.15 -9.90
CA PHE A 46 -74.40 -32.40 -9.58
C PHE A 46 -75.62 -33.02 -10.25
N GLU A 47 -75.53 -33.31 -11.56
CA GLU A 47 -76.60 -33.99 -12.31
C GLU A 47 -76.89 -35.41 -11.78
N MET A 48 -75.85 -36.18 -11.43
CA MET A 48 -76.02 -37.53 -10.87
C MET A 48 -76.66 -37.50 -9.48
N ALA A 49 -76.31 -36.51 -8.65
CA ALA A 49 -76.90 -36.34 -7.34
C ALA A 49 -78.39 -35.95 -7.43
N HIS A 50 -78.76 -35.05 -8.34
CA HIS A 50 -80.17 -34.74 -8.59
C HIS A 50 -80.96 -35.95 -9.09
N LYS A 51 -80.40 -36.74 -10.03
CA LYS A 51 -81.04 -37.97 -10.50
C LYS A 51 -81.22 -39.03 -9.41
N ALA A 52 -80.26 -39.11 -8.48
CA ALA A 52 -80.35 -40.01 -7.34
C ALA A 52 -81.40 -39.61 -6.29
N LEU A 53 -81.90 -38.36 -6.31
CA LEU A 53 -83.03 -37.93 -5.48
C LEU A 53 -84.39 -38.29 -6.07
N ASP A 54 -84.46 -38.39 -7.40
CA ASP A 54 -85.70 -38.63 -8.14
C ASP A 54 -85.96 -40.13 -8.44
N SER A 55 -85.01 -41.02 -8.11
CA SER A 55 -85.04 -42.44 -8.49
C SER A 55 -84.51 -43.37 -7.39
N ASP A 56 -85.38 -44.27 -6.91
CA ASP A 56 -85.11 -45.30 -5.89
C ASP A 56 -84.05 -46.34 -6.31
N ASP A 57 -83.72 -46.43 -7.60
CA ASP A 57 -82.86 -47.48 -8.17
C ASP A 57 -81.41 -47.01 -8.45
N THR A 58 -81.04 -45.86 -7.88
CA THR A 58 -79.75 -45.20 -8.18
C THR A 58 -78.68 -45.60 -7.15
N ASP A 59 -77.50 -46.02 -7.62
CA ASP A 59 -76.39 -46.45 -6.76
C ASP A 59 -75.75 -45.26 -6.01
N GLU A 60 -76.30 -44.93 -4.84
CA GLU A 60 -75.80 -43.88 -3.95
C GLU A 60 -74.34 -44.12 -3.50
N SER A 61 -73.86 -45.37 -3.48
CA SER A 61 -72.48 -45.71 -3.12
C SER A 61 -71.47 -45.27 -4.18
N LEU A 62 -71.86 -45.35 -5.45
CA LEU A 62 -71.04 -44.89 -6.58
C LEU A 62 -70.94 -43.35 -6.58
N LEU A 63 -72.05 -42.67 -6.28
CA LEU A 63 -72.10 -41.20 -6.16
C LEU A 63 -71.18 -40.70 -5.04
N GLU A 64 -71.27 -41.29 -3.84
CA GLU A 64 -70.42 -40.94 -2.71
C GLU A 64 -68.92 -41.16 -3.03
N SER A 65 -68.59 -42.30 -3.65
CA SER A 65 -67.21 -42.62 -4.04
C SER A 65 -66.65 -41.66 -5.10
N ALA A 66 -67.47 -41.29 -6.09
CA ALA A 66 -67.08 -40.36 -7.15
C ALA A 66 -66.90 -38.92 -6.61
N PHE A 67 -67.73 -38.53 -5.65
CA PHE A 67 -67.62 -37.25 -4.97
C PHE A 67 -66.39 -37.17 -4.05
N GLU A 68 -66.10 -38.22 -3.28
CA GLU A 68 -64.85 -38.30 -2.52
C GLU A 68 -63.60 -38.17 -3.41
N PHE A 69 -63.62 -38.83 -4.57
CA PHE A 69 -62.54 -38.74 -5.54
C PHE A 69 -62.36 -37.30 -6.05
N PHE A 70 -63.46 -36.60 -6.35
CA PHE A 70 -63.44 -35.20 -6.73
C PHE A 70 -62.82 -34.32 -5.63
N GLN A 71 -63.26 -34.45 -4.38
CA GLN A 71 -62.71 -33.70 -3.25
C GLN A 71 -61.21 -33.96 -3.06
N LYS A 72 -60.78 -35.23 -3.11
CA LYS A 72 -59.37 -35.61 -3.02
C LYS A 72 -58.55 -34.97 -4.15
N LYS A 73 -59.08 -34.93 -5.37
CA LYS A 73 -58.41 -34.28 -6.52
C LYS A 73 -58.32 -32.76 -6.38
N GLN A 74 -59.35 -32.09 -5.87
CA GLN A 74 -59.28 -30.64 -5.63
C GLN A 74 -58.28 -30.27 -4.55
N LYS A 75 -58.26 -31.03 -3.45
CA LYS A 75 -57.28 -30.84 -2.38
C LYS A 75 -55.85 -31.05 -2.89
N GLN A 76 -55.64 -32.06 -3.74
CA GLN A 76 -54.33 -32.30 -4.37
C GLN A 76 -53.90 -31.14 -5.26
N ALA A 77 -54.80 -30.61 -6.10
CA ALA A 77 -54.51 -29.48 -7.00
C ALA A 77 -54.16 -28.20 -6.21
N HIS A 78 -54.94 -27.89 -5.17
CA HIS A 78 -54.68 -26.73 -4.31
C HIS A 78 -53.34 -26.84 -3.58
N ASN A 79 -53.01 -28.03 -3.05
CA ASN A 79 -51.71 -28.25 -2.41
C ASN A 79 -50.54 -28.09 -3.40
N ALA A 80 -50.66 -28.65 -4.61
CA ALA A 80 -49.65 -28.52 -5.65
C ALA A 80 -49.44 -27.07 -6.09
N GLU A 81 -50.51 -26.26 -6.15
CA GLU A 81 -50.41 -24.84 -6.48
C GLU A 81 -49.73 -24.03 -5.37
N ASN A 82 -50.04 -24.31 -4.11
CA ASN A 82 -49.38 -23.68 -2.97
C ASN A 82 -47.89 -24.04 -2.92
N GLU A 83 -47.54 -25.30 -3.18
CA GLU A 83 -46.15 -25.75 -3.32
C GLU A 83 -45.44 -25.04 -4.48
N ARG A 84 -46.09 -24.92 -5.64
CA ARG A 84 -45.53 -24.20 -6.79
C ARG A 84 -45.28 -22.72 -6.47
N LYS A 85 -46.22 -22.03 -5.82
CA LYS A 85 -46.06 -20.63 -5.39
C LYS A 85 -44.92 -20.49 -4.38
N SER A 86 -44.80 -21.44 -3.44
CA SER A 86 -43.69 -21.48 -2.47
C SER A 86 -42.33 -21.68 -3.15
N LEU A 87 -42.24 -22.61 -4.09
CA LEU A 87 -41.03 -22.87 -4.87
C LEU A 87 -40.65 -21.68 -5.75
N SER A 88 -41.62 -21.02 -6.40
CA SER A 88 -41.37 -19.83 -7.22
C SER A 88 -40.73 -18.71 -6.40
N LYS A 89 -41.24 -18.43 -5.20
CA LYS A 89 -40.64 -17.44 -4.29
C LYS A 89 -39.22 -17.81 -3.87
N LYS A 90 -38.95 -19.10 -3.62
CA LYS A 90 -37.60 -19.57 -3.30
C LYS A 90 -36.63 -19.40 -4.47
N ILE A 91 -37.09 -19.63 -5.70
CA ILE A 91 -36.29 -19.42 -6.92
C ILE A 91 -35.94 -17.93 -7.05
N GLU A 92 -36.91 -17.03 -6.90
CA GLU A 92 -36.67 -15.57 -6.95
C GLU A 92 -35.63 -15.12 -5.92
N VAL A 93 -35.72 -15.62 -4.68
CA VAL A 93 -34.73 -15.33 -3.62
C VAL A 93 -33.35 -15.85 -3.99
N LEU A 94 -33.25 -17.09 -4.47
CA LEU A 94 -31.97 -17.68 -4.87
C LEU A 94 -31.35 -16.97 -6.08
N GLU A 95 -32.14 -16.50 -7.04
CA GLU A 95 -31.66 -15.73 -8.18
C GLU A 95 -31.08 -14.37 -7.74
N ALA A 96 -31.75 -13.69 -6.79
CA ALA A 96 -31.25 -12.44 -6.22
C ALA A 96 -29.94 -12.65 -5.42
N GLU A 97 -29.86 -13.73 -4.63
CA GLU A 97 -28.63 -14.11 -3.91
C GLU A 97 -27.49 -14.41 -4.87
N LEU A 98 -27.75 -15.16 -5.95
CA LEU A 98 -26.74 -15.50 -6.97
C LEU A 98 -26.23 -14.26 -7.70
N GLN A 99 -27.10 -13.31 -8.01
CA GLN A 99 -26.71 -12.03 -8.62
C GLN A 99 -25.80 -11.22 -7.68
N THR A 100 -26.17 -11.13 -6.41
CA THR A 100 -25.35 -10.45 -5.38
C THR A 100 -23.98 -11.10 -5.25
N LEU A 101 -23.92 -12.43 -5.24
CA LEU A 101 -22.67 -13.17 -5.15
C LEU A 101 -21.75 -12.95 -6.36
N LYS A 102 -22.32 -12.85 -7.57
CA LYS A 102 -21.56 -12.53 -8.80
C LYS A 102 -20.92 -11.15 -8.74
N GLU A 103 -21.65 -10.16 -8.23
CA GLU A 103 -21.13 -8.80 -8.07
C GLU A 103 -19.99 -8.75 -7.04
N GLN A 104 -20.15 -9.43 -5.90
CA GLN A 104 -19.10 -9.58 -4.91
C GLN A 104 -17.86 -10.28 -5.46
N TYR A 105 -18.04 -11.39 -6.20
CA TYR A 105 -16.94 -12.09 -6.84
C TYR A 105 -16.19 -11.20 -7.85
N GLY A 106 -16.92 -10.38 -8.62
CA GLY A 106 -16.32 -9.40 -9.52
C GLY A 106 -15.44 -8.37 -8.82
N GLN A 107 -15.88 -7.86 -7.67
CA GLN A 107 -15.10 -6.92 -6.84
C GLN A 107 -13.84 -7.58 -6.28
N VAL A 108 -13.97 -8.79 -5.71
CA VAL A 108 -12.83 -9.54 -5.16
C VAL A 108 -11.79 -9.84 -6.23
N LYS A 109 -12.22 -10.21 -7.44
CA LYS A 109 -11.30 -10.47 -8.56
C LYS A 109 -10.51 -9.23 -8.98
N GLN A 110 -11.15 -8.07 -9.03
CA GLN A 110 -10.45 -6.80 -9.31
C GLN A 110 -9.46 -6.44 -8.21
N GLU A 111 -9.80 -6.70 -6.96
CA GLU A 111 -8.89 -6.48 -5.82
C GLU A 111 -7.70 -7.45 -5.85
N GLU A 112 -7.92 -8.72 -6.22
CA GLU A 112 -6.85 -9.71 -6.42
C GLU A 112 -5.86 -9.28 -7.52
N GLU A 113 -6.36 -8.83 -8.67
CA GLU A 113 -5.51 -8.34 -9.77
C GLU A 113 -4.68 -7.13 -9.34
N LYS A 114 -5.27 -6.22 -8.57
CA LYS A 114 -4.57 -5.05 -8.02
C LYS A 114 -3.48 -5.47 -7.03
N LEU A 115 -3.80 -6.34 -6.07
CA LEU A 115 -2.83 -6.83 -5.08
C LEU A 115 -1.69 -7.63 -5.73
N LYS A 116 -1.97 -8.34 -6.82
CA LYS A 116 -0.94 -9.03 -7.59
C LYS A 116 0.04 -8.05 -8.22
N ALA A 117 -0.45 -6.96 -8.83
CA ALA A 117 0.41 -5.91 -9.37
C ALA A 117 1.24 -5.25 -8.26
N GLU A 118 0.63 -4.92 -7.11
CA GLU A 118 1.35 -4.37 -5.95
C GLU A 118 2.43 -5.34 -5.43
N LYS A 119 2.16 -6.65 -5.44
CA LYS A 119 3.15 -7.66 -5.05
C LYS A 119 4.31 -7.72 -6.03
N GLU A 120 4.05 -7.69 -7.34
CA GLU A 120 5.10 -7.65 -8.37
C GLU A 120 6.00 -6.42 -8.21
N ASP A 121 5.42 -5.25 -7.87
CA ASP A 121 6.18 -4.05 -7.52
C ASP A 121 7.07 -4.26 -6.27
N PHE A 122 6.54 -4.90 -5.23
CA PHE A 122 7.33 -5.21 -4.02
C PHE A 122 8.44 -6.22 -4.26
N ASP A 123 8.17 -7.27 -5.06
CA ASP A 123 9.15 -8.28 -5.42
C ASP A 123 10.30 -7.63 -6.21
N PHE A 124 10.00 -6.72 -7.15
CA PHE A 124 11.01 -5.90 -7.82
C PHE A 124 11.83 -5.06 -6.83
N LEU A 125 11.20 -4.38 -5.86
CA LEU A 125 11.92 -3.58 -4.87
C LEU A 125 12.85 -4.42 -3.97
N LEU A 126 12.48 -5.68 -3.71
CA LEU A 126 13.32 -6.63 -2.99
C LEU A 126 14.48 -7.13 -3.84
N GLU A 127 14.24 -7.48 -5.11
CA GLU A 127 15.28 -7.84 -6.07
C GLU A 127 16.25 -6.67 -6.31
N TYR A 128 15.75 -5.44 -6.39
CA TYR A 128 16.53 -4.21 -6.47
C TYR A 128 17.57 -4.12 -5.34
N GLY A 129 17.17 -4.38 -4.09
CA GLY A 129 18.08 -4.41 -2.96
C GLY A 129 19.13 -5.54 -3.02
N GLN A 130 18.84 -6.63 -3.74
CA GLN A 130 19.79 -7.73 -3.94
C GLN A 130 20.76 -7.46 -5.10
N GLN A 131 20.26 -6.93 -6.22
CA GLN A 131 21.05 -6.52 -7.39
C GLN A 131 22.04 -5.40 -7.06
N GLU A 132 21.72 -4.57 -6.06
CA GLU A 132 22.60 -3.55 -5.52
C GLU A 132 24.01 -4.09 -5.17
N ASN A 133 24.12 -5.30 -4.62
CA ASN A 133 25.41 -5.90 -4.26
C ASN A 133 26.24 -6.32 -5.47
N PHE A 134 25.59 -6.72 -6.56
CA PHE A 134 26.27 -7.08 -7.81
C PHE A 134 26.78 -5.81 -8.51
N ILE A 135 25.91 -4.81 -8.64
CA ILE A 135 26.23 -3.52 -9.25
C ILE A 135 27.29 -2.78 -8.43
N LYS A 136 27.27 -2.89 -7.10
CA LYS A 136 28.32 -2.36 -6.21
C LYS A 136 29.71 -2.90 -6.56
N LYS A 137 29.84 -4.19 -6.89
CA LYS A 137 31.13 -4.78 -7.28
C LYS A 137 31.58 -4.31 -8.66
N GLU A 138 30.68 -4.17 -9.62
CA GLU A 138 31.02 -3.63 -10.94
C GLU A 138 31.37 -2.14 -10.86
N ASP A 139 30.64 -1.36 -10.05
CA ASP A 139 30.93 0.05 -9.81
C ASP A 139 32.27 0.25 -9.11
N GLU A 140 32.62 -0.58 -8.12
CA GLU A 140 33.96 -0.54 -7.51
C GLU A 140 35.05 -0.72 -8.57
N LYS A 141 34.84 -1.62 -9.55
CA LYS A 141 35.80 -1.81 -10.65
C LYS A 141 35.86 -0.61 -11.58
N ILE A 142 34.71 -0.02 -11.94
CA ILE A 142 34.63 1.14 -12.83
C ILE A 142 35.29 2.36 -12.17
N ILE A 143 34.87 2.71 -10.95
CA ILE A 143 35.37 3.87 -10.20
C ILE A 143 36.86 3.71 -9.89
N LYS A 144 37.33 2.49 -9.58
CA LYS A 144 38.75 2.22 -9.36
C LYS A 144 39.58 2.54 -10.61
N LYS A 145 39.13 2.14 -11.80
CA LYS A 145 39.79 2.47 -13.07
C LYS A 145 39.82 3.98 -13.31
N GLU A 146 38.72 4.68 -13.00
CA GLU A 146 38.63 6.14 -13.13
C GLU A 146 39.67 6.86 -12.23
N TYR A 147 39.80 6.46 -10.97
CA TYR A 147 40.84 7.02 -10.08
C TYR A 147 42.26 6.62 -10.50
N GLU A 148 42.47 5.42 -11.04
CA GLU A 148 43.76 5.02 -11.60
C GLU A 148 44.15 5.87 -12.81
N GLU A 149 43.20 6.22 -13.69
CA GLU A 149 43.42 7.14 -14.81
C GLU A 149 43.65 8.58 -14.34
N GLN A 150 42.91 9.05 -13.34
CA GLN A 150 43.13 10.37 -12.74
C GLN A 150 44.52 10.50 -12.12
N ASN A 151 45.00 9.46 -11.42
CA ASN A 151 46.35 9.43 -10.86
C ASN A 151 47.41 9.49 -11.97
N LYS A 152 47.20 8.78 -13.10
CA LYS A 152 48.11 8.85 -14.26
C LYS A 152 48.15 10.26 -14.84
N LYS A 153 46.99 10.88 -15.05
CA LYS A 153 46.89 12.23 -15.61
C LYS A 153 47.52 13.29 -14.70
N THR A 154 47.21 13.25 -13.40
CA THR A 154 47.80 14.16 -12.40
C THR A 154 49.32 14.03 -12.34
N LYS A 155 49.83 12.80 -12.47
CA LYS A 155 51.28 12.53 -12.54
C LYS A 155 51.90 13.11 -13.81
N GLU A 156 51.28 12.93 -14.96
CA GLU A 156 51.75 13.48 -16.24
C GLU A 156 51.78 15.01 -16.23
N GLU A 157 50.70 15.65 -15.77
CA GLU A 157 50.61 17.12 -15.63
C GLU A 157 51.68 17.67 -14.66
N ALA A 158 51.93 16.99 -13.54
CA ALA A 158 52.97 17.39 -12.59
C ALA A 158 54.40 17.25 -13.17
N ILE A 159 54.63 16.24 -14.00
CA ILE A 159 55.91 16.05 -14.71
C ILE A 159 56.09 17.12 -15.79
N GLU A 160 55.06 17.41 -16.58
CA GLU A 160 55.11 18.47 -17.59
C GLU A 160 55.35 19.83 -16.97
N LYS A 161 54.66 20.15 -15.87
CA LYS A 161 54.85 21.40 -15.13
C LYS A 161 56.31 21.53 -14.64
N LYS A 162 56.88 20.50 -14.04
CA LYS A 162 58.29 20.53 -13.60
C LYS A 162 59.27 20.61 -14.78
N LYS A 163 58.98 19.99 -15.92
CA LYS A 163 59.79 20.12 -17.14
C LYS A 163 59.75 21.56 -17.67
N ALA A 164 58.57 22.19 -17.67
CA ALA A 164 58.41 23.59 -18.06
C ALA A 164 59.15 24.54 -17.10
N GLU A 165 59.07 24.31 -15.78
CA GLU A 165 59.80 25.09 -14.77
C GLU A 165 61.32 24.94 -14.89
N ALA A 166 61.82 23.72 -15.15
CA ALA A 166 63.24 23.46 -15.36
C ALA A 166 63.76 24.18 -16.63
N LYS A 167 62.98 24.10 -17.72
CA LYS A 167 63.26 24.82 -18.97
C LYS A 167 63.27 26.34 -18.78
N ALA A 168 62.31 26.89 -18.03
CA ALA A 168 62.24 28.31 -17.72
C ALA A 168 63.42 28.80 -16.87
N LYS A 169 63.97 27.93 -16.01
CA LYS A 169 65.14 28.22 -15.16
C LYS A 169 66.49 27.91 -15.83
N GLY A 170 66.50 27.37 -17.05
CA GLY A 170 67.73 27.00 -17.78
C GLY A 170 68.49 25.84 -17.14
N VAL A 171 67.85 25.04 -16.29
CA VAL A 171 68.45 23.88 -15.59
C VAL A 171 67.89 22.58 -16.15
N GLN A 172 68.73 21.53 -16.16
CA GLN A 172 68.32 20.21 -16.59
C GLN A 172 67.35 19.59 -15.56
N TYR A 173 66.29 18.96 -16.04
CA TYR A 173 65.29 18.32 -15.19
C TYR A 173 65.90 17.13 -14.42
N THR A 174 65.81 17.14 -13.08
CA THR A 174 66.53 16.21 -12.19
C THR A 174 65.66 15.15 -11.50
N GLY A 175 64.37 15.02 -11.81
CA GLY A 175 63.58 13.90 -11.26
C GLY A 175 62.08 14.15 -11.08
N PRO A 176 61.32 13.13 -10.63
CA PRO A 176 59.87 13.11 -10.70
C PRO A 176 59.19 14.29 -9.98
N GLY A 177 58.05 14.72 -10.53
CA GLY A 177 57.15 15.65 -9.87
C GLY A 177 56.72 15.13 -8.50
N THR A 178 56.25 16.00 -7.61
CA THR A 178 55.46 15.58 -6.45
C THR A 178 53.99 15.74 -6.83
N TRP A 179 53.19 14.69 -6.66
CA TRP A 179 51.74 14.73 -6.89
C TRP A 179 51.05 13.98 -5.75
N GLY A 180 49.81 14.38 -5.44
CA GLY A 180 48.95 13.61 -4.54
C GLY A 180 48.48 12.36 -5.26
N GLU A 181 48.71 11.19 -4.68
CA GLU A 181 48.17 9.92 -5.17
C GLU A 181 46.92 9.57 -4.38
N VAL A 182 45.78 9.46 -5.07
CA VAL A 182 44.56 8.93 -4.45
C VAL A 182 44.72 7.42 -4.34
N LYS A 183 44.44 6.84 -3.17
CA LYS A 183 44.39 5.38 -3.00
C LYS A 183 43.18 4.82 -3.73
N ALA A 184 43.31 4.60 -5.04
CA ALA A 184 42.19 4.27 -5.94
C ALA A 184 41.32 3.11 -5.44
N GLY A 185 41.93 2.05 -4.89
CA GLY A 185 41.17 0.92 -4.35
C GLY A 185 40.42 1.22 -3.05
N GLN A 186 40.90 2.14 -2.22
CA GLN A 186 40.20 2.56 -0.99
C GLN A 186 39.08 3.55 -1.33
N GLN A 187 39.39 4.53 -2.19
CA GLN A 187 38.42 5.52 -2.62
C GLN A 187 37.28 4.88 -3.44
N ALA A 188 37.58 3.94 -4.32
CA ALA A 188 36.56 3.19 -5.04
C ALA A 188 35.69 2.34 -4.11
N LYS A 189 36.24 1.76 -3.04
CA LYS A 189 35.44 1.06 -2.02
C LYS A 189 34.55 2.01 -1.24
N ASP A 190 35.04 3.18 -0.90
CA ASP A 190 34.30 4.18 -0.13
C ASP A 190 33.19 4.82 -1.00
N ASP A 191 33.44 5.05 -2.29
CA ASP A 191 32.46 5.60 -3.24
C ASP A 191 31.48 4.53 -3.77
N ALA A 192 31.92 3.26 -3.89
CA ALA A 192 31.05 2.12 -4.20
C ALA A 192 30.28 1.61 -2.96
N ARG A 193 30.67 1.98 -1.74
CA ARG A 193 29.95 1.64 -0.51
C ARG A 193 28.57 2.28 -0.49
N TRP A 194 27.58 1.52 -0.93
CA TRP A 194 26.29 1.50 -0.24
C TRP A 194 26.44 0.60 0.99
N GLU A 195 26.32 1.17 2.18
CA GLU A 195 26.01 0.38 3.37
C GLU A 195 24.62 0.80 3.82
N CYS A 196 23.60 -0.03 3.59
CA CYS A 196 22.27 0.14 4.19
C CYS A 196 22.34 0.32 5.72
N ILE A 197 23.39 -0.21 6.36
CA ILE A 197 23.60 -0.13 7.80
C ILE A 197 24.31 1.16 8.25
N HIS A 198 25.03 1.89 7.38
CA HIS A 198 25.86 3.05 7.75
C HIS A 198 25.64 4.31 6.87
N LYS A 199 24.38 4.71 6.70
CA LYS A 199 23.92 6.00 6.12
C LYS A 199 23.58 5.99 4.62
N ARG A 200 22.65 5.16 4.15
CA ARG A 200 21.82 5.49 2.97
C ARG A 200 20.52 4.69 2.99
N MET A 201 19.42 5.34 3.40
CA MET A 201 18.06 4.84 3.14
C MET A 201 17.65 5.26 1.73
N PHE A 202 16.67 4.62 1.07
CA PHE A 202 16.10 5.07 -0.22
C PHE A 202 15.77 6.58 -0.26
N THR A 203 15.48 7.19 0.88
CA THR A 203 15.32 8.65 1.06
C THR A 203 16.56 9.44 0.62
N SER A 204 17.76 8.96 0.95
CA SER A 204 19.02 9.56 0.50
C SER A 204 19.29 9.35 -0.98
N THR A 205 18.85 8.24 -1.57
CA THR A 205 18.95 8.03 -3.02
C THR A 205 18.12 9.05 -3.79
N HIS A 206 16.91 9.36 -3.30
CA HIS A 206 16.09 10.42 -3.87
C HIS A 206 16.77 11.80 -3.76
N GLU A 207 17.28 12.16 -2.58
CA GLU A 207 17.98 13.43 -2.36
C GLU A 207 19.21 13.60 -3.27
N GLU A 208 20.01 12.54 -3.44
CA GLU A 208 21.20 12.55 -4.29
C GLU A 208 20.82 12.62 -5.78
N VAL A 209 19.79 11.89 -6.21
CA VAL A 209 19.24 11.99 -7.57
C VAL A 209 18.78 13.42 -7.86
N GLU A 210 18.04 14.04 -6.94
CA GLU A 210 17.60 15.43 -7.10
C GLU A 210 18.77 16.43 -7.09
N ALA A 211 19.81 16.18 -6.29
CA ALA A 211 21.04 16.98 -6.31
C ALA A 211 21.80 16.85 -7.65
N GLU A 212 21.87 15.65 -8.23
CA GLU A 212 22.46 15.43 -9.55
C GLU A 212 21.63 16.08 -10.67
N LYS A 213 20.30 15.97 -10.61
CA LYS A 213 19.39 16.68 -11.53
C LYS A 213 19.60 18.19 -11.45
N ALA A 214 19.69 18.75 -10.24
CA ALA A 214 19.95 20.18 -10.06
C ALA A 214 21.28 20.61 -10.70
N LYS A 215 22.36 19.84 -10.51
CA LYS A 215 23.66 20.09 -11.17
C LYS A 215 23.55 20.00 -12.69
N PHE A 216 22.82 19.02 -13.21
CA PHE A 216 22.56 18.89 -14.64
C PHE A 216 21.81 20.10 -15.21
N PHE A 217 20.73 20.53 -14.57
CA PHE A 217 19.97 21.71 -15.00
C PHE A 217 20.81 22.99 -14.93
N GLN A 218 21.65 23.15 -13.91
CA GLN A 218 22.61 24.26 -13.82
C GLN A 218 23.62 24.23 -14.98
N TRP A 219 24.22 23.08 -15.26
CA TRP A 219 25.16 22.93 -16.39
C TRP A 219 24.50 23.25 -17.74
N ARG A 220 23.29 22.75 -17.97
CA ARG A 220 22.53 22.97 -19.20
C ARG A 220 22.16 24.45 -19.39
N ALA A 221 21.89 25.18 -18.32
CA ALA A 221 21.57 26.61 -18.36
C ALA A 221 22.77 27.49 -18.77
N VAL A 222 24.01 27.05 -18.56
CA VAL A 222 25.24 27.81 -18.89
C VAL A 222 25.88 27.31 -20.19
N ALA A 223 25.05 27.01 -21.19
CA ALA A 223 25.42 26.53 -22.53
C ALA A 223 25.97 25.09 -22.65
N GLY A 224 26.14 24.35 -21.54
CA GLY A 224 26.32 22.90 -21.58
C GLY A 224 27.55 22.39 -22.32
N ASP A 225 28.75 22.90 -22.01
CA ASP A 225 30.00 22.33 -22.57
C ASP A 225 30.16 20.85 -22.16
N GLU A 226 30.22 19.97 -23.16
CA GLU A 226 30.33 18.52 -23.01
C GLU A 226 31.56 18.08 -22.18
N ASN A 227 32.62 18.89 -22.18
CA ASN A 227 33.85 18.63 -21.42
C ASN A 227 33.71 18.98 -19.93
N ASN A 228 32.66 19.74 -19.58
CA ASN A 228 32.40 20.21 -18.23
C ASN A 228 31.08 19.65 -17.67
N ALA A 229 30.55 18.60 -18.29
CA ALA A 229 29.32 17.98 -17.85
C ALA A 229 29.45 17.40 -16.42
N PRO A 230 28.42 17.56 -15.57
CA PRO A 230 28.49 17.11 -14.20
C PRO A 230 28.56 15.59 -14.13
N ALA A 231 29.28 15.08 -13.14
CA ALA A 231 29.23 13.67 -12.80
C ALA A 231 27.83 13.33 -12.25
N THR A 232 27.21 12.28 -12.80
CA THR A 232 25.90 11.77 -12.38
C THR A 232 25.98 10.29 -11.96
N PRO A 233 26.88 9.91 -11.03
CA PRO A 233 27.07 8.51 -10.64
C PRO A 233 25.78 7.81 -10.17
N PHE A 234 24.85 8.50 -9.51
CA PHE A 234 23.59 7.89 -9.07
C PHE A 234 22.65 7.62 -10.24
N LEU A 235 22.45 8.58 -11.13
CA LEU A 235 21.65 8.37 -12.35
C LEU A 235 22.29 7.31 -13.27
N ASP A 236 23.62 7.30 -13.41
CA ASP A 236 24.36 6.32 -14.19
C ASP A 236 24.18 4.90 -13.63
N ARG A 237 24.11 4.77 -12.29
CA ARG A 237 23.89 3.48 -11.62
C ARG A 237 22.47 3.00 -11.79
N ILE A 238 21.47 3.89 -11.63
CA ILE A 238 20.06 3.56 -11.90
C ILE A 238 19.90 3.09 -13.34
N GLN A 239 20.51 3.78 -14.31
CA GLN A 239 20.52 3.36 -15.72
C GLN A 239 21.02 1.93 -15.91
N ARG A 240 22.14 1.56 -15.29
CA ARG A 240 22.70 0.20 -15.40
C ARG A 240 21.73 -0.86 -14.85
N MET A 241 21.09 -0.59 -13.71
CA MET A 241 20.11 -1.57 -13.17
C MET A 241 18.88 -1.67 -14.05
N CYS A 242 18.41 -0.55 -14.60
CA CYS A 242 17.31 -0.51 -15.55
C CYS A 242 17.60 -1.34 -16.80
N GLU A 243 18.81 -1.22 -17.36
CA GLU A 243 19.28 -2.02 -18.49
C GLU A 243 19.31 -3.52 -18.17
N GLU A 244 19.74 -3.90 -16.96
CA GLU A 244 19.86 -5.30 -16.55
C GLU A 244 18.52 -5.93 -16.16
N ALA A 245 17.64 -5.16 -15.52
CA ALA A 245 16.30 -5.59 -15.13
C ALA A 245 15.27 -5.49 -16.27
N GLY A 246 15.61 -4.83 -17.38
CA GLY A 246 14.67 -4.59 -18.49
C GLY A 246 13.54 -3.63 -18.13
N VAL A 247 13.77 -2.71 -17.20
CA VAL A 247 12.79 -1.72 -16.72
C VAL A 247 13.21 -0.32 -17.16
N GLU A 248 12.26 0.54 -17.55
CA GLU A 248 12.58 1.92 -17.92
C GLU A 248 13.13 2.73 -16.73
N ARG A 249 14.15 3.56 -16.99
CA ARG A 249 14.75 4.43 -15.96
C ARG A 249 13.77 5.43 -15.37
N THR A 250 12.84 5.95 -16.18
CA THR A 250 11.74 6.83 -15.77
C THR A 250 10.89 6.20 -14.66
N THR A 251 10.52 4.93 -14.82
CA THR A 251 9.74 4.16 -13.84
C THR A 251 10.49 4.01 -12.52
N VAL A 252 11.78 3.65 -12.58
CA VAL A 252 12.59 3.50 -11.37
C VAL A 252 12.83 4.85 -10.67
N LEU A 253 13.04 5.94 -11.41
CA LEU A 253 13.15 7.28 -10.84
C LEU A 253 11.85 7.73 -10.15
N LEU A 254 10.69 7.37 -10.70
CA LEU A 254 9.39 7.59 -10.06
C LEU A 254 9.29 6.79 -8.75
N TRP A 255 9.65 5.51 -8.75
CA TRP A 255 9.65 4.68 -7.56
C TRP A 255 10.58 5.20 -6.47
N VAL A 256 11.80 5.64 -6.83
CA VAL A 256 12.75 6.27 -5.89
C VAL A 256 12.14 7.52 -5.25
N ARG A 257 11.45 8.35 -6.04
CA ARG A 257 10.75 9.55 -5.54
C ARG A 257 9.59 9.19 -4.61
N GLU A 258 8.72 8.28 -5.00
CA GLU A 258 7.56 7.87 -4.21
C GLU A 258 7.99 7.21 -2.90
N TYR A 259 9.01 6.35 -2.95
CA TYR A 259 9.58 5.72 -1.76
C TYR A 259 10.29 6.74 -0.86
N GLY A 260 11.04 7.69 -1.44
CA GLY A 260 11.62 8.82 -0.69
C GLY A 260 10.55 9.65 0.01
N THR A 261 9.44 9.94 -0.68
CA THR A 261 8.29 10.66 -0.14
C THR A 261 7.59 9.88 0.96
N ARG A 262 7.34 8.58 0.75
CA ARG A 262 6.80 7.67 1.77
C ARG A 262 7.70 7.62 2.99
N ASN A 263 9.00 7.41 2.82
CA ASN A 263 9.95 7.38 3.92
C ASN A 263 9.98 8.71 4.69
N LYS A 264 9.91 9.86 4.00
CA LYS A 264 9.82 11.16 4.67
C LYS A 264 8.56 11.28 5.53
N LYS A 265 7.44 10.68 5.09
CA LYS A 265 6.14 10.67 5.79
C LYS A 265 6.03 9.61 6.89
N CYS A 266 6.60 8.41 6.69
CA CYS A 266 6.46 7.25 7.57
C CYS A 266 7.64 7.06 8.53
N HIS A 267 8.81 7.57 8.17
CA HIS A 267 10.05 7.52 8.94
C HIS A 267 10.59 8.94 9.14
N SER A 268 9.72 9.87 9.53
CA SER A 268 10.14 11.19 9.98
C SER A 268 11.01 11.01 11.23
N GLN A 269 12.32 10.95 11.01
CA GLN A 269 13.25 10.84 12.12
C GLN A 269 13.08 12.05 13.02
N PRO A 270 13.17 11.86 14.34
CA PRO A 270 13.08 12.99 15.26
C PRO A 270 14.16 14.02 14.90
N PRO A 271 13.89 15.32 15.09
CA PRO A 271 14.83 16.38 14.78
C PRO A 271 16.21 16.07 15.39
N ARG A 272 17.28 16.28 14.64
CA ARG A 272 18.65 15.96 15.08
C ARG A 272 19.36 17.22 15.51
N LEU A 273 20.04 17.20 16.65
CA LEU A 273 20.76 18.36 17.20
C LEU A 273 21.68 19.07 16.18
N GLN A 274 22.38 18.31 15.33
CA GLN A 274 23.26 18.83 14.28
C GLN A 274 22.59 19.75 13.25
N GLN A 275 21.25 19.68 13.10
CA GLN A 275 20.47 20.52 12.19
C GLN A 275 20.23 21.92 12.76
N PHE A 276 20.34 22.08 14.08
CA PHE A 276 20.03 23.31 14.81
C PHE A 276 21.31 24.02 15.25
N TRP A 277 22.29 24.04 14.35
CA TRP A 277 23.53 24.77 14.57
C TRP A 277 23.24 26.27 14.53
N LYS A 278 23.64 26.99 15.58
CA LYS A 278 23.44 28.43 15.63
C LYS A 278 24.22 29.10 14.49
N THR A 279 23.54 29.92 13.71
CA THR A 279 24.15 30.77 12.69
C THR A 279 24.23 32.21 13.20
N ILE A 280 25.29 32.90 12.83
CA ILE A 280 25.48 34.33 13.09
C ILE A 280 25.83 35.03 11.78
N THR A 281 25.40 36.28 11.63
CA THR A 281 25.80 37.11 10.51
C THR A 281 27.18 37.72 10.79
N LYS A 282 28.17 37.36 9.97
CA LYS A 282 29.50 37.94 10.01
C LYS A 282 29.83 38.46 8.61
N ASP A 283 30.15 39.74 8.51
CA ASP A 283 30.49 40.41 7.23
C ASP A 283 29.41 40.24 6.14
N GLY A 284 28.12 40.29 6.53
CA GLY A 284 26.98 40.14 5.62
C GLY A 284 26.72 38.70 5.15
N LYS A 285 27.41 37.70 5.69
CA LYS A 285 27.21 36.28 5.39
C LYS A 285 26.80 35.51 6.65
N GLU A 286 25.88 34.56 6.50
CA GLU A 286 25.54 33.63 7.58
C GLU A 286 26.64 32.58 7.74
N VAL A 287 27.22 32.50 8.93
CA VAL A 287 28.24 31.51 9.29
C VAL A 287 27.82 30.73 10.53
N LYS A 288 28.13 29.43 10.56
CA LYS A 288 27.86 28.57 11.72
C LYS A 288 28.81 28.94 12.88
N VAL A 289 28.27 29.05 14.09
CA VAL A 289 29.05 29.32 15.30
C VAL A 289 29.98 28.15 15.59
N ARG A 290 31.29 28.36 15.63
CA ARG A 290 32.22 27.24 15.93
C ARG A 290 31.93 26.63 17.31
N LEU A 291 31.92 25.29 17.43
CA LEU A 291 31.76 24.65 18.73
C LEU A 291 33.06 24.81 19.54
N GLU A 292 32.92 25.18 20.79
CA GLU A 292 34.03 25.28 21.74
C GLU A 292 34.16 23.98 22.53
N LYS A 293 35.40 23.56 22.80
CA LYS A 293 35.66 22.31 23.52
C LYS A 293 35.10 22.32 24.94
N ASP A 294 35.22 23.46 25.62
CA ASP A 294 34.89 23.60 27.04
C ASP A 294 33.37 23.70 27.26
N ASP A 295 32.63 24.18 26.26
CA ASP A 295 31.17 24.22 26.28
C ASP A 295 30.59 24.16 24.85
N PRO A 296 30.52 22.96 24.24
CA PRO A 296 30.03 22.80 22.88
C PRO A 296 28.52 23.04 22.77
N THR A 297 27.80 23.16 23.89
CA THR A 297 26.34 23.35 23.88
C THR A 297 25.93 24.75 23.42
N LYS A 298 26.79 25.76 23.59
CA LYS A 298 26.54 27.16 23.17
C LYS A 298 26.43 27.36 21.66
N GLY A 299 26.95 26.41 20.88
CA GLY A 299 26.91 26.47 19.42
C GLY A 299 25.59 26.03 18.79
N PHE A 300 24.61 25.60 19.60
CA PHE A 300 23.31 25.14 19.12
C PHE A 300 22.18 26.08 19.51
N ASP A 301 21.17 26.16 18.64
CA ASP A 301 19.91 26.85 18.90
C ASP A 301 18.90 25.88 19.53
N TRP A 302 18.93 25.81 20.86
CA TRP A 302 18.09 24.90 21.64
C TRP A 302 16.60 25.26 21.58
N LEU A 303 16.26 26.54 21.39
CA LEU A 303 14.86 26.97 21.27
C LEU A 303 14.27 26.50 19.94
N SER A 304 15.01 26.68 18.84
CA SER A 304 14.59 26.17 17.53
C SER A 304 14.52 24.63 17.52
N PHE A 305 15.43 23.97 18.23
CA PHE A 305 15.40 22.52 18.38
C PHE A 305 14.17 22.04 19.16
N GLU A 306 13.86 22.68 20.29
CA GLU A 306 12.64 22.39 21.08
C GLU A 306 11.38 22.59 20.24
N ALA A 307 11.29 23.72 19.53
CA ALA A 307 10.17 24.03 18.66
C ALA A 307 9.99 22.97 17.56
N ALA A 308 11.09 22.50 16.96
CA ALA A 308 11.04 21.43 15.97
C ALA A 308 10.57 20.09 16.56
N VAL A 309 10.98 19.74 17.78
CA VAL A 309 10.50 18.54 18.48
C VAL A 309 9.01 18.64 18.76
N LYS A 310 8.54 19.80 19.22
CA LYS A 310 7.13 20.04 19.54
C LYS A 310 6.24 20.30 18.32
N SER A 311 6.83 20.55 17.15
CA SER A 311 6.08 20.83 15.90
C SER A 311 5.19 19.68 15.42
N TYR A 312 5.42 18.46 15.92
CA TYR A 312 4.61 17.28 15.60
C TYR A 312 3.30 17.21 16.40
N ILE A 313 3.21 17.91 17.53
CA ILE A 313 2.03 17.87 18.42
C ILE A 313 0.74 18.28 17.67
N PRO A 314 0.71 19.39 16.90
CA PRO A 314 -0.49 19.78 16.15
C PRO A 314 -0.96 18.73 15.14
N ASP A 315 -0.05 18.01 14.46
CA ASP A 315 -0.44 16.96 13.49
C ASP A 315 -1.02 15.73 14.20
N ILE A 316 -0.45 15.33 15.34
CA ILE A 316 -0.98 14.23 16.17
C ILE A 316 -2.39 14.59 16.66
N GLU A 317 -2.56 15.81 17.19
CA GLU A 317 -3.85 16.31 17.65
C GLU A 317 -4.88 16.39 16.51
N ALA A 318 -4.48 16.86 15.33
CA ALA A 318 -5.34 16.88 14.16
C ALA A 318 -5.74 15.46 13.70
N ARG A 319 -4.83 14.48 13.75
CA ARG A 319 -5.14 13.09 13.42
C ARG A 319 -6.13 12.48 14.40
N HIS A 320 -5.98 12.77 15.69
CA HIS A 320 -6.93 12.34 16.71
C HIS A 320 -8.31 12.99 16.51
N ALA A 321 -8.36 14.31 16.31
CA ALA A 321 -9.61 15.03 16.05
C ALA A 321 -10.36 14.52 14.80
N ASN A 322 -9.63 14.02 13.80
CA ASN A 322 -10.18 13.43 12.58
C ASN A 322 -10.46 11.91 12.69
N GLY A 323 -10.35 11.30 13.89
CA GLY A 323 -10.60 9.88 14.11
C GLY A 323 -9.60 8.93 13.43
N LYS A 324 -8.43 9.44 12.99
CA LYS A 324 -7.39 8.63 12.32
C LYS A 324 -6.57 7.81 13.30
N ILE A 325 -6.53 8.22 14.56
CA ILE A 325 -5.86 7.52 15.67
C ILE A 325 -6.75 7.59 16.91
N ASP A 326 -6.69 6.56 17.74
CA ASP A 326 -7.38 6.52 19.04
C ASP A 326 -6.63 7.33 20.12
N GLU A 327 -7.31 7.59 21.24
CA GLU A 327 -6.80 8.37 22.38
C GLU A 327 -5.51 7.76 22.94
N ARG A 328 -5.47 6.43 23.11
CA ARG A 328 -4.28 5.72 23.62
C ARG A 328 -3.06 5.93 22.73
N ARG A 329 -3.22 5.87 21.41
CA ARG A 329 -2.13 6.10 20.44
C ARG A 329 -1.69 7.56 20.44
N ARG A 330 -2.64 8.49 20.53
CA ARG A 330 -2.34 9.93 20.65
C ARG A 330 -1.48 10.18 21.88
N ASP A 331 -1.89 9.71 23.05
CA ASP A 331 -1.15 9.91 24.30
C ASP A 331 0.24 9.30 24.26
N ALA A 332 0.38 8.09 23.71
CA ALA A 332 1.69 7.44 23.54
C ALA A 332 2.63 8.25 22.62
N TYR A 333 2.11 8.90 21.56
CA TYR A 333 2.93 9.76 20.71
C TYR A 333 3.35 11.06 21.42
N LEU A 334 2.46 11.67 22.19
CA LEU A 334 2.78 12.86 22.98
C LEU A 334 3.83 12.54 24.06
N GLU A 335 3.66 11.42 24.78
CA GLU A 335 4.64 10.94 25.76
C GLU A 335 6.00 10.65 25.10
N ALA A 336 6.03 10.09 23.89
CA ALA A 336 7.27 9.86 23.16
C ALA A 336 7.98 11.17 22.76
N ILE A 337 7.23 12.22 22.39
CA ILE A 337 7.77 13.56 22.11
C ILE A 337 8.38 14.17 23.37
N ASP A 338 7.65 14.10 24.48
CA ASP A 338 8.10 14.63 25.77
C ASP A 338 9.33 13.87 26.29
N ALA A 339 9.32 12.53 26.21
CA ALA A 339 10.46 11.70 26.57
C ALA A 339 11.68 11.99 25.69
N TYR A 340 11.49 12.23 24.38
CA TYR A 340 12.58 12.62 23.49
C TYR A 340 13.18 13.96 23.88
N TRP A 341 12.36 14.97 24.20
CA TRP A 341 12.85 16.27 24.68
C TRP A 341 13.54 16.17 26.05
N ALA A 342 13.01 15.34 26.95
CA ALA A 342 13.57 15.09 28.28
C ALA A 342 14.99 14.51 28.23
N LEU A 343 15.38 13.84 27.14
CA LEU A 343 16.76 13.42 26.92
C LEU A 343 17.72 14.61 26.83
N TYR A 344 17.27 15.77 26.35
CA TYR A 344 18.11 16.94 26.11
C TYR A 344 17.95 18.04 27.16
N SER A 345 16.77 18.17 27.75
CA SER A 345 16.48 19.20 28.74
C SER A 345 15.67 18.66 29.92
N VAL A 346 16.04 19.06 31.13
CA VAL A 346 15.29 18.83 32.37
C VAL A 346 14.93 20.16 33.02
N VAL A 347 13.79 20.22 33.68
CA VAL A 347 13.37 21.42 34.40
C VAL A 347 14.08 21.48 35.75
N ASP A 348 14.76 22.58 36.03
CA ASP A 348 15.40 22.80 37.33
C ASP A 348 14.37 23.12 38.42
N ALA A 349 14.84 23.24 39.67
CA ALA A 349 13.98 23.55 40.82
C ALA A 349 13.23 24.90 40.69
N ASN A 350 13.65 25.77 39.77
CA ASN A 350 13.05 27.08 39.52
C ASN A 350 12.12 27.08 38.29
N GLY A 351 11.88 25.93 37.66
CA GLY A 351 11.04 25.84 36.47
C GLY A 351 11.78 26.15 35.17
N ASN A 352 13.10 26.34 35.19
CA ASN A 352 13.86 26.65 33.98
C ASN A 352 14.40 25.39 33.31
N PRO A 353 14.34 25.30 31.97
CA PRO A 353 14.97 24.21 31.25
C PRO A 353 16.50 24.29 31.38
N THR A 354 17.10 23.18 31.79
CA THR A 354 18.55 22.99 31.91
C THR A 354 18.98 21.78 31.10
N LEU A 355 20.10 21.92 30.38
CA LEU A 355 20.58 20.85 29.49
C LEU A 355 21.10 19.66 30.29
N THR A 356 20.69 18.46 29.87
CA THR A 356 21.11 17.19 30.46
C THR A 356 22.57 16.84 30.15
N GLU A 357 23.11 15.86 30.87
CA GLU A 357 24.42 15.27 30.55
C GLU A 357 24.43 14.62 29.16
N TYR A 358 23.31 14.05 28.72
CA TYR A 358 23.18 13.47 27.38
C TYR A 358 23.31 14.52 26.28
N ALA A 359 22.67 15.69 26.44
CA ALA A 359 22.82 16.83 25.52
C ALA A 359 24.30 17.25 25.40
N ARG A 360 24.99 17.37 26.54
CA ARG A 360 26.43 17.74 26.58
C ARG A 360 27.30 16.69 25.86
N LYS A 361 27.08 15.41 26.10
CA LYS A 361 27.81 14.31 25.44
C LYS A 361 27.59 14.31 23.92
N LYS A 362 26.36 14.55 23.46
CA LYS A 362 26.04 14.65 22.03
C LYS A 362 26.71 15.86 21.37
N ALA A 363 26.67 17.03 22.03
CA ALA A 363 27.35 18.23 21.56
C ALA A 363 28.88 18.02 21.47
N LEU A 364 29.48 17.38 22.48
CA LEU A 364 30.91 17.06 22.49
C LEU A 364 31.32 16.15 21.33
N LYS A 365 30.54 15.10 21.05
CA LYS A 365 30.79 14.22 19.90
C LYS A 365 30.73 14.97 18.57
N LEU A 366 29.80 15.90 18.42
CA LEU A 366 29.70 16.74 17.22
C LEU A 366 30.89 17.70 17.09
N TRP A 367 31.42 18.20 18.22
CA TRP A 367 32.67 18.98 18.23
C TRP A 367 33.86 18.15 17.76
N GLU A 368 34.03 16.92 18.24
CA GLU A 368 35.09 16.00 17.80
C GLU A 368 35.06 15.70 16.29
N ASP A 369 33.88 15.81 15.68
CA ASP A 369 33.65 15.58 14.26
C ASP A 369 33.60 16.87 13.44
N GLN A 370 33.62 18.07 14.04
CA GLN A 370 33.42 19.35 13.33
C GLN A 370 34.53 19.64 12.30
N ASP A 371 35.75 19.14 12.57
CA ASP A 371 36.93 19.32 11.72
C ASP A 371 37.20 18.07 10.84
N LYS A 372 36.34 17.03 10.89
CA LYS A 372 36.47 15.81 10.08
C LYS A 372 35.70 15.85 8.76
N ILE A 373 35.07 16.98 8.42
CA ILE A 373 34.48 17.20 7.11
C ILE A 373 35.63 17.48 6.15
N LEU A 374 36.28 16.42 5.68
CA LEU A 374 36.96 16.46 4.40
C LEU A 374 35.88 16.75 3.35
N ASP A 375 36.06 17.78 2.55
CA ASP A 375 35.27 17.94 1.33
C ASP A 375 35.32 16.60 0.60
N PRO A 376 34.16 16.00 0.25
CA PRO A 376 34.18 14.78 -0.54
C PRO A 376 35.00 15.10 -1.80
N PRO A 377 35.96 14.22 -2.17
CA PRO A 377 36.76 14.46 -3.36
C PRO A 377 35.82 14.75 -4.53
N GLU A 378 36.11 15.81 -5.28
CA GLU A 378 35.32 16.13 -6.46
C GLU A 378 35.31 14.91 -7.38
N ASN A 379 34.13 14.33 -7.58
CA ASN A 379 33.96 13.24 -8.52
C ASN A 379 34.52 13.67 -9.89
N PRO A 380 35.30 12.81 -10.57
CA PRO A 380 35.88 13.16 -11.85
C PRO A 380 34.80 13.59 -12.85
N LYS A 381 35.03 14.71 -13.54
CA LYS A 381 34.12 15.22 -14.58
C LYS A 381 33.94 14.13 -15.65
N LYS A 382 32.70 13.71 -15.86
CA LYS A 382 32.37 12.77 -16.93
C LYS A 382 32.05 13.54 -18.21
N ARG A 383 32.56 13.10 -19.35
CA ARG A 383 32.15 13.64 -20.65
C ARG A 383 30.67 13.32 -20.90
N TYR A 384 29.93 14.30 -21.39
CA TYR A 384 28.56 14.07 -21.86
C TYR A 384 28.54 13.03 -22.99
N LYS A 385 27.50 12.19 -22.99
CA LYS A 385 27.17 11.33 -24.12
C LYS A 385 25.76 11.70 -24.58
N VAL A 386 25.58 11.86 -25.89
CA VAL A 386 24.27 12.10 -26.50
C VAL A 386 23.28 11.03 -26.00
N GLY A 387 22.12 11.46 -25.54
CA GLY A 387 21.06 10.56 -25.04
C GLY A 387 21.13 10.21 -23.55
N LYS A 388 22.22 10.52 -22.84
CA LYS A 388 22.46 10.10 -21.44
C LYS A 388 21.37 10.54 -20.44
N TRP A 389 20.76 11.70 -20.69
CA TRP A 389 19.88 12.40 -19.77
C TRP A 389 18.54 12.81 -20.41
N ASN A 390 18.17 12.20 -21.53
CA ASN A 390 16.94 12.56 -22.27
C ASN A 390 15.65 12.28 -21.48
N ASP A 391 15.73 11.37 -20.52
CA ASP A 391 14.66 10.93 -19.62
C ASP A 391 14.58 11.75 -18.32
N ILE A 392 15.48 12.72 -18.14
CA ILE A 392 15.51 13.62 -16.97
C ILE A 392 14.67 14.89 -17.21
N GLU A 393 14.22 15.11 -18.45
CA GLU A 393 13.40 16.27 -18.85
C GLU A 393 11.98 16.28 -18.29
#